data_AF-A0A924EIK7-F1
#
_entry.id   AF-A0A924EIK7-F1
#
_cell.length_a   1.000
_cell.length_b   1.000
_cell.length_c   1.000
_cell.angle_alpha   90.00
_cell.angle_beta   90.00
_cell.angle_gamma   90.00
#
_symmetry.space_group_name_H-M   'P 1'
#
loop_
_entity.id
_entity.type
_entity.pdbx_description
1 polymer ?
#
loop_
_entity_poly.entity_id
_entity_poly.type
_entity_poly.pdbx_seq_one_letter_code
_entity_poly.pdbx_strand_id
1 'polypeptide(L)' 'MLFEINSTVLEHSSYPILQDAVRRLNADPDAYVIVDGHNDNTGTRPYNKKLSIKRADAVKKHLIELGIKLGK' A
#
# COMPACT_ATOMS: atom_id res chain seq x y z
N MET A 1 -3.17 6.14 -2.81
CA MET A 1 -2.48 5.19 -3.70
C MET A 1 -3.52 4.61 -4.63
N LEU A 2 -3.20 4.53 -5.92
CA LEU A 2 -4.04 4.02 -6.98
C LEU A 2 -3.50 2.66 -7.45
N PHE A 3 -4.43 1.77 -7.76
CA PHE A 3 -4.17 0.45 -8.31
C PHE A 3 -4.96 0.31 -9.60
N GLU A 4 -4.40 -0.43 -10.55
CA GLU A 4 -5.16 -0.88 -11.71
C GLU A 4 -6.44 -1.63 -11.28
N ILE A 5 -7.50 -1.55 -12.09
CA ILE A 5 -8.80 -2.19 -11.79
C ILE A 5 -8.60 -3.69 -11.56
N ASN A 6 -9.15 -4.23 -10.46
CA ASN A 6 -8.97 -5.62 -10.02
C ASN A 6 -7.51 -6.08 -9.85
N SER A 7 -6.57 -5.15 -9.72
CA SER A 7 -5.15 -5.45 -9.62
C SER A 7 -4.57 -5.14 -8.25
N THR A 8 -3.41 -5.76 -8.01
CA THR A 8 -2.50 -5.47 -6.89
C THR A 8 -1.29 -4.68 -7.35
N VAL A 9 -1.22 -4.32 -8.64
CA VAL A 9 -0.15 -3.51 -9.22
C VAL A 9 -0.43 -2.04 -8.95
N LEU A 10 0.53 -1.36 -8.33
CA LEU A 10 0.47 0.08 -8.11
C LEU A 10 0.69 0.82 -9.43
N GLU A 11 -0.14 1.82 -9.67
CA GLU A 11 0.10 2.73 -10.78
C GLU A 11 1.38 3.53 -10.55
N HIS A 12 2.09 3.89 -11.64
CA HIS A 12 3.29 4.74 -11.57
C HIS A 12 3.00 6.09 -10.89
N SER A 13 1.76 6.58 -11.02
CA SER A 13 1.24 7.78 -10.35
C SER A 13 1.35 7.72 -8.81
N SER A 14 1.42 6.52 -8.23
CA SER A 14 1.49 6.29 -6.78
C SER A 14 2.91 6.22 -6.22
N TYR A 15 3.93 6.13 -7.08
CA TYR A 15 5.32 6.02 -6.65
C TYR A 15 5.81 7.26 -5.86
N PRO A 16 5.47 8.50 -6.23
CA PRO A 16 5.82 9.68 -5.43
C PRO A 16 5.26 9.63 -3.99
N ILE A 17 4.05 9.08 -3.83
CA ILE A 17 3.41 8.93 -2.50
C ILE A 17 4.16 7.88 -1.67
N LEU A 18 4.58 6.77 -2.29
CA LEU A 18 5.40 5.75 -1.61
C LEU A 18 6.73 6.33 -1.15
N GLN A 19 7.41 7.12 -1.99
CA GLN A 19 8.68 7.76 -1.64
C GLN A 19 8.50 8.75 -0.48
N ASP A 20 7.41 9.53 -0.48
CA ASP A 20 7.13 10.44 0.65
C ASP A 20 6.86 9.67 1.95
N ALA A 21 6.09 8.58 1.87
CA ALA A 21 5.86 7.69 3.01
C ALA A 21 7.18 7.13 3.54
N VAL A 22 8.08 6.67 2.67
CA VAL A 22 9.40 6.15 3.06
C VAL A 22 10.23 7.23 3.77
N ARG A 23 10.25 8.46 3.24
CA ARG A 23 10.96 9.58 3.89
C ARG A 23 10.43 9.86 5.29
N ARG A 24 9.11 9.92 5.45
CA ARG A 24 8.46 10.18 6.75
C ARG A 24 8.71 9.06 7.74
N LEU A 25 8.51 7.81 7.31
CA LEU A 25 8.79 6.64 8.12
C LEU A 25 10.26 6.53 8.52
N ASN A 26 11.20 7.00 7.70
CA ASN A 26 12.62 7.03 8.08
C ASN A 26 12.95 8.18 9.02
N ALA A 27 12.27 9.33 8.89
CA ALA A 27 12.46 10.48 9.76
C ALA A 27 11.90 10.27 11.18
N ASP A 28 10.86 9.45 11.31
CA ASP A 28 10.21 9.16 12.59
C ASP A 28 10.19 7.63 12.85
N PRO A 29 10.96 7.14 13.83
CA PRO A 29 10.97 5.72 14.21
C PRO A 29 9.64 5.16 14.71
N ASP A 30 8.77 6.00 15.28
CA ASP A 30 7.50 5.60 15.88
C ASP A 30 6.32 5.78 14.90
N ALA A 31 6.57 6.38 13.73
CA ALA A 31 5.58 6.50 12.68
C ALA A 31 5.25 5.14 12.06
N TYR A 32 3.95 4.91 11.87
CA TYR A 32 3.40 3.75 11.17
C TYR A 32 2.51 4.22 10.02
N VAL A 33 2.42 3.44 8.95
CA VAL A 33 1.57 3.73 7.79
C VAL A 33 0.38 2.78 7.79
N ILE A 34 -0.82 3.33 7.80
CA ILE A 34 -2.05 2.58 7.56
C ILE A 34 -2.36 2.61 6.06
N VAL A 35 -2.42 1.44 5.45
CA VAL A 35 -2.82 1.27 4.05
C VAL A 35 -4.28 0.84 4.03
N ASP A 36 -5.18 1.79 3.81
CA ASP A 36 -6.61 1.49 3.64
C ASP A 36 -6.96 1.37 2.15
N GLY A 37 -7.61 0.26 1.79
CA GLY A 37 -7.95 -0.09 0.42
C GLY A 37 -9.44 0.16 0.18
N HIS A 38 -9.79 1.34 -0.34
CA HIS A 38 -11.14 1.62 -0.81
C HIS A 38 -11.38 0.85 -2.12
N ASN A 39 -12.39 -0.03 -2.10
CA ASN A 39 -12.88 -0.66 -3.31
C ASN A 39 -14.12 0.10 -3.78
N ASP A 40 -14.23 0.32 -5.09
CA ASP A 40 -15.50 0.53 -5.76
C ASP A 40 -16.44 -0.63 -5.41
N ASN A 41 -17.72 -0.32 -5.18
CA ASN A 41 -18.71 -1.21 -4.57
C ASN A 41 -19.10 -2.42 -5.45
N THR A 42 -18.32 -2.70 -6.50
CA THR A 42 -18.45 -3.82 -7.42
C THR A 42 -17.68 -5.03 -6.87
N GLY A 43 -18.36 -6.17 -6.73
CA GLY A 43 -17.77 -7.42 -6.22
C GLY A 43 -18.36 -7.90 -4.89
N THR A 44 -18.09 -9.15 -4.52
CA THR A 44 -18.60 -9.72 -3.26
C THR A 44 -17.73 -9.29 -2.07
N ARG A 45 -18.33 -9.08 -0.88
CA ARG A 45 -17.59 -8.72 0.34
C ARG A 45 -16.35 -9.61 0.60
N PRO A 46 -16.41 -10.95 0.44
CA PRO A 46 -15.23 -11.81 0.62
C PRO A 46 -14.14 -11.58 -0.43
N TYR A 47 -14.52 -11.28 -1.68
CA TYR A 47 -13.57 -10.97 -2.75
C TYR A 47 -12.85 -9.65 -2.48
N ASN A 48 -13.61 -8.59 -2.16
CA ASN A 48 -13.05 -7.26 -1.87
C ASN A 48 -12.11 -7.33 -0.65
N LYS A 49 -12.46 -8.10 0.40
CA LYS A 49 -11.56 -8.31 1.55
C LYS A 49 -10.24 -8.97 1.14
N LYS A 50 -10.27 -10.02 0.34
CA LYS A 50 -9.05 -10.69 -0.15
C LYS A 50 -8.21 -9.76 -1.03
N LEU A 51 -8.86 -8.94 -1.87
CA LEU A 51 -8.18 -8.00 -2.74
C LEU A 51 -7.51 -6.86 -1.93
N SER A 52 -8.21 -6.29 -0.95
CA SER A 52 -7.65 -5.27 -0.07
C SER A 52 -6.42 -5.77 0.71
N ILE A 53 -6.46 -7.02 1.22
CA ILE A 53 -5.30 -7.64 1.88
C ILE A 53 -4.11 -7.74 0.91
N LYS A 54 -4.33 -8.27 -0.29
CA LYS A 54 -3.26 -8.39 -1.29
C LYS A 54 -2.68 -7.04 -1.71
N ARG A 55 -3.50 -6.00 -1.78
CA ARG A 55 -3.07 -4.62 -2.07
C ARG A 55 -2.20 -4.05 -0.95
N ALA A 56 -2.59 -4.29 0.30
CA ALA A 56 -1.77 -3.90 1.46
C ALA A 56 -0.41 -4.62 1.47
N ASP A 57 -0.40 -5.92 1.16
CA ASP A 57 0.84 -6.70 1.03
C ASP A 57 1.75 -6.18 -0.10
N ALA A 58 1.17 -5.79 -1.25
CA ALA A 58 1.92 -5.21 -2.36
C ALA A 58 2.58 -3.88 -1.98
N VAL A 59 1.85 -3.00 -1.28
CA VAL A 59 2.39 -1.73 -0.78
C VAL A 59 3.50 -1.99 0.23
N LYS A 60 3.27 -2.88 1.20
CA LYS A 60 4.29 -3.25 2.20
C LYS A 60 5.57 -3.75 1.53
N LYS A 61 5.46 -4.61 0.52
CA LYS A 61 6.61 -5.11 -0.23
C LYS A 61 7.40 -3.98 -0.87
N HIS A 62 6.73 -3.05 -1.55
CA HIS A 62 7.40 -1.90 -2.15
C HIS A 62 8.04 -0.96 -1.13
N LEU A 63 7.42 -0.74 0.03
CA LEU A 63 8.04 0.05 1.10
C LEU A 63 9.33 -0.59 1.62
N ILE A 64 9.35 -1.92 1.76
CA ILE A 64 10.55 -2.68 2.14
C ILE A 64 11.63 -2.58 1.05
N GLU A 65 11.27 -2.74 -0.23
CA GLU A 65 12.19 -2.57 -1.37
C GLU A 65 12.80 -1.17 -1.43
N LEU A 66 12.05 -0.15 -0.99
CA LEU A 66 12.52 1.24 -0.91
C LEU A 66 13.34 1.55 0.35
N GLY A 67 13.58 0.56 1.22
CA GLY A 67 14.51 0.66 2.35
C GLY A 67 13.88 0.77 3.74
N ILE A 68 12.56 0.54 3.88
CA ILE A 68 11.92 0.44 5.21
C ILE A 68 12.26 -0.91 5.87
N LYS A 69 12.68 -0.86 7.14
CA LYS A 69 12.92 -2.07 7.95
C LYS A 69 11.59 -2.71 8.38
N LEU A 70 11.52 -4.05 8.32
CA LEU A 70 10.42 -4.84 8.87
C LEU A 70 10.29 -4.59 10.38
N GLY A 71 9.08 -4.24 10.83
CA GLY A 71 8.77 -3.97 12.24
C GLY A 71 8.39 -2.51 12.55
N LYS A 72 8.52 -1.61 11.57
CA LYS A 72 7.79 -0.33 11.53
C LYS A 72 6.39 -0.52 10.96
#